data_AF-A0A523X4N0-F1
#
_entry.id   AF-A0A523X4N0-F1
#
_cell.length_a   1.000
_cell.length_b   1.000
_cell.length_c   1.000
_cell.angle_alpha   90.00
_cell.angle_beta   90.00
_cell.angle_gamma   90.00
#
_symmetry.space_group_name_H-M   'P 1'
#
loop_
_entity.id
_entity.type
_entity.pdbx_description
1 polymer ?
#
loop_
_entity_poly.entity_id
_entity_poly.type
_entity_poly.pdbx_seq_one_letter_code
_entity_poly.pdbx_strand_id
1 'polypeptide(L)'
;MSEEIKFIKINELSPNIRDINLVAKIVELGEVREVTSRNSGEQHQVMDILIGDDSGVVYFSAWNEQIEEIKNEETYQFRSAKTILFQKNIRLSLGKQGTIEDSEEKIEAVEETNNISAEEHDIPRRWDRPQGGNRRY
;
A
#
# COMPACT_ATOMS: atom_id res chain seq x y z
N MET A 1 8.42 -7.75 -28.43
CA MET A 1 9.37 -6.95 -27.65
C MET A 1 9.12 -7.34 -26.22
N SER A 2 10.09 -7.99 -25.58
CA SER A 2 9.96 -8.40 -24.18
C SER A 2 10.11 -7.14 -23.34
N GLU A 3 9.04 -6.64 -22.75
CA GLU A 3 9.16 -5.60 -21.73
C GLU A 3 9.87 -6.23 -20.53
N GLU A 4 11.04 -5.71 -20.20
CA GLU A 4 11.80 -6.12 -19.03
C GLU A 4 11.01 -5.70 -17.79
N ILE A 5 10.53 -6.66 -17.01
CA ILE A 5 9.77 -6.39 -15.79
C ILE A 5 10.76 -5.82 -14.77
N LYS A 6 10.72 -4.50 -14.60
CA LYS A 6 11.54 -3.84 -13.59
C LYS A 6 10.91 -4.03 -12.22
N PHE A 7 11.64 -4.72 -11.34
CA PHE A 7 11.34 -4.76 -9.92
C PHE A 7 12.04 -3.61 -9.20
N ILE A 8 11.34 -2.94 -8.30
CA ILE A 8 11.90 -1.89 -7.45
C ILE A 8 11.84 -2.31 -5.98
N LYS A 9 12.74 -1.76 -5.18
CA LYS A 9 12.81 -2.00 -3.73
C LYS A 9 11.81 -1.12 -2.98
N ILE A 10 11.45 -1.54 -1.77
CA ILE A 10 10.50 -0.80 -0.93
C ILE A 10 11.05 0.60 -0.61
N ASN A 11 12.33 0.74 -0.27
CA ASN A 11 12.98 2.04 0.00
C ASN A 11 12.95 3.05 -1.16
N GLU A 12 12.70 2.63 -2.40
CA GLU A 12 12.59 3.50 -3.57
C GLU A 12 11.15 3.94 -3.84
N LEU A 13 10.18 3.46 -3.05
CA LEU A 13 8.77 3.82 -3.21
C LEU A 13 8.55 5.31 -2.92
N SER A 14 8.09 6.04 -3.93
CA SER A 14 7.61 7.41 -3.78
C SER A 14 6.08 7.47 -3.77
N PRO A 15 5.48 8.52 -3.22
CA PRO A 15 4.03 8.70 -3.28
C PRO A 15 3.52 8.82 -4.73
N ASN A 16 2.34 8.24 -5.01
CA ASN A 16 1.61 8.38 -6.27
C ASN A 16 2.30 7.78 -7.52
N ILE A 17 3.12 6.73 -7.33
CA ILE A 17 3.64 5.90 -8.41
C ILE A 17 2.61 4.80 -8.75
N ARG A 18 2.54 4.43 -10.02
CA ARG A 18 1.68 3.34 -10.54
C ARG A 18 2.55 2.35 -11.32
N ASP A 19 1.98 1.17 -11.60
CA ASP A 19 2.62 0.13 -12.40
C ASP A 19 3.98 -0.30 -11.85
N ILE A 20 3.99 -0.53 -10.54
CA ILE A 20 5.15 -0.95 -9.78
C ILE A 20 5.15 -2.47 -9.69
N ASN A 21 6.32 -3.08 -9.89
CA ASN A 21 6.53 -4.48 -9.55
C ASN A 21 7.55 -4.55 -8.40
N LEU A 22 7.24 -5.33 -7.38
CA LEU A 22 8.12 -5.52 -6.22
C LEU A 22 7.93 -6.91 -5.62
N VAL A 23 8.94 -7.38 -4.90
CA VAL A 23 8.90 -8.65 -4.16
C VAL A 23 9.00 -8.32 -2.69
N ALA A 24 8.05 -8.82 -1.90
CA ALA A 24 8.02 -8.55 -0.46
C ALA A 24 7.48 -9.75 0.31
N LYS A 25 7.99 -9.92 1.52
CA LYS A 25 7.49 -10.87 2.51
C LYS A 25 6.42 -10.22 3.38
N ILE A 26 5.41 -11.00 3.76
CA ILE A 26 4.44 -10.59 4.77
C ILE A 26 5.04 -10.78 6.15
N VAL A 27 5.06 -9.68 6.89
CA VAL A 27 5.51 -9.61 8.28
C VAL A 27 4.32 -9.81 9.21
N GLU A 28 3.22 -9.10 8.94
CA GLU A 28 2.03 -9.12 9.79
C GLU A 28 0.75 -8.97 8.98
N LEU A 29 -0.24 -9.82 9.26
CA LEU A 29 -1.60 -9.68 8.74
C LEU A 29 -2.42 -8.83 9.71
N GLY A 30 -3.01 -7.74 9.24
CA GLY A 30 -3.95 -6.95 10.04
C GLY A 30 -5.37 -7.50 10.03
N GLU A 31 -6.31 -6.71 10.55
CA GLU A 31 -7.72 -7.10 10.62
C GLU A 31 -8.46 -6.84 9.31
N VAL A 32 -9.26 -7.82 8.89
CA VAL A 32 -10.20 -7.67 7.76
C VAL A 32 -11.33 -6.73 8.19
N ARG A 33 -11.54 -5.68 7.39
CA ARG A 33 -12.66 -4.74 7.56
C ARG A 33 -13.53 -4.73 6.32
N GLU A 34 -14.82 -4.54 6.53
CA GLU A 34 -15.79 -4.39 5.43
C GLU A 34 -15.97 -2.91 5.10
N VAL A 35 -15.81 -2.56 3.83
CA VAL A 35 -16.02 -1.22 3.28
C VAL A 35 -17.10 -1.26 2.22
N THR A 36 -18.09 -0.39 2.37
CA THR A 36 -19.16 -0.26 1.38
C THR A 36 -18.75 0.76 0.31
N SER A 37 -18.76 0.34 -0.95
CA SER A 37 -18.57 1.22 -2.09
C SER A 37 -19.65 2.30 -2.12
N ARG A 38 -19.24 3.56 -2.04
CA ARG A 38 -20.18 4.70 -2.08
C ARG A 38 -20.93 4.80 -3.42
N ASN A 39 -20.36 4.23 -4.49
CA ASN A 39 -20.90 4.35 -5.84
C ASN A 39 -21.84 3.19 -6.21
N SER A 40 -21.48 1.94 -5.87
CA SER A 40 -22.25 0.75 -6.21
C SER A 40 -23.09 0.21 -5.05
N GLY A 41 -22.82 0.61 -3.81
CA GLY A 41 -23.43 0.02 -2.62
C GLY A 41 -22.91 -1.38 -2.29
N GLU A 42 -21.96 -1.90 -3.08
CA GLU A 42 -21.36 -3.21 -2.88
C GLU A 42 -20.47 -3.21 -1.64
N GLN A 43 -20.46 -4.33 -0.92
CA GLN A 43 -19.55 -4.57 0.19
C GLN A 43 -18.25 -5.15 -0.36
N HIS A 44 -17.14 -4.57 0.03
CA HIS A 44 -15.80 -5.09 -0.24
C HIS A 44 -15.09 -5.33 1.08
N GLN A 45 -14.25 -6.35 1.11
CA GLN A 45 -13.36 -6.59 2.24
C GLN A 45 -12.01 -5.96 1.93
N VAL A 46 -11.41 -5.32 2.93
CA VAL A 46 -10.06 -4.79 2.86
C VAL A 46 -9.28 -5.18 4.11
N MET A 47 -8.03 -5.58 3.94
CA MET A 47 -7.12 -5.92 5.03
C MET A 47 -5.82 -5.14 4.84
N ASP A 48 -5.40 -4.44 5.89
CA ASP A 48 -4.09 -3.78 5.91
C ASP A 48 -3.06 -4.81 6.39
N ILE A 49 -1.99 -5.00 5.63
CA ILE A 49 -0.97 -6.02 5.84
C ILE A 49 0.38 -5.31 5.87
N LEU A 50 1.24 -5.65 6.83
CA LEU A 50 2.61 -5.18 6.85
C LEU A 50 3.45 -6.10 5.96
N ILE A 51 3.99 -5.54 4.88
CA ILE A 51 4.92 -6.24 4.00
C ILE A 51 6.28 -5.58 4.05
N GLY A 52 7.34 -6.34 3.79
CA GLY A 52 8.68 -5.80 3.76
C GLY A 52 9.67 -6.63 2.98
N ASP A 53 10.79 -5.99 2.69
CA ASP A 53 11.95 -6.58 2.05
C ASP A 53 13.22 -6.24 2.87
N ASP A 54 14.37 -6.55 2.30
CA ASP A 54 15.70 -6.19 2.83
C ASP A 54 15.94 -4.67 2.92
N SER A 55 15.09 -3.86 2.30
CA SER A 55 15.24 -2.41 2.22
C SER A 55 14.32 -1.64 3.15
N GLY A 56 13.17 -2.21 3.53
CA GLY A 56 12.21 -1.59 4.44
C GLY A 56 10.87 -2.31 4.54
N VAL A 57 9.92 -1.67 5.22
CA VAL A 57 8.52 -2.14 5.35
C VAL A 57 7.52 -1.09 4.88
N VAL A 58 6.40 -1.55 4.34
CA VAL A 58 5.27 -0.71 3.89
C VAL A 58 3.95 -1.42 4.16
N TYR A 59 2.89 -0.64 4.41
CA TYR A 59 1.54 -1.20 4.51
C TYR A 59 0.95 -1.45 3.12
N PHE A 60 0.49 -2.67 2.90
CA PHE A 60 -0.26 -3.10 1.73
C PHE A 60 -1.74 -3.29 2.08
N SER A 61 -2.64 -2.70 1.28
CA SER A 61 -4.08 -2.91 1.43
C SER A 61 -4.56 -3.96 0.42
N ALA A 62 -4.83 -5.18 0.91
CA ALA A 62 -5.39 -6.30 0.15
C ALA A 62 -6.92 -6.20 0.09
N TRP A 63 -7.52 -6.56 -1.04
CA TRP A 63 -8.96 -6.43 -1.29
C TRP A 63 -9.61 -7.77 -1.68
N ASN A 64 -10.77 -8.06 -1.09
CA ASN A 64 -11.62 -9.22 -1.41
C ASN A 64 -10.80 -10.52 -1.46
N GLU A 65 -10.79 -11.21 -2.61
CA GLU A 65 -10.10 -12.49 -2.86
C GLU A 65 -8.59 -12.43 -2.56
N GLN A 66 -7.95 -11.25 -2.70
CA GLN A 66 -6.53 -11.06 -2.39
C GLN A 66 -6.22 -11.36 -0.91
N ILE A 67 -7.20 -11.19 -0.03
CA ILE A 67 -7.06 -11.47 1.41
C ILE A 67 -6.87 -12.98 1.64
N GLU A 68 -7.52 -13.81 0.81
CA GLU A 68 -7.47 -15.26 0.91
C GLU A 68 -6.22 -15.85 0.22
N GLU A 69 -5.70 -15.17 -0.80
CA GLU A 69 -4.46 -15.54 -1.49
C GLU A 69 -3.20 -15.34 -0.64
N ILE A 70 -3.27 -14.44 0.35
CA ILE A 70 -2.13 -14.01 1.14
C ILE A 70 -2.00 -14.82 2.44
N LYS A 71 -0.80 -15.32 2.73
CA LYS A 71 -0.48 -16.00 4.00
C LYS A 71 0.64 -15.33 4.76
N ASN A 72 0.57 -15.42 6.08
CA ASN A 72 1.60 -14.87 6.95
C ASN A 72 2.96 -15.56 6.71
N GLU A 73 4.04 -14.80 6.86
CA GLU A 73 5.43 -15.24 6.68
C GLU A 73 5.80 -15.78 5.28
N GLU A 74 4.93 -15.64 4.28
CA GLU A 74 5.20 -16.00 2.88
C GLU A 74 5.71 -14.79 2.08
N THR A 75 6.42 -15.06 0.97
CA THR A 75 6.97 -14.05 0.06
C THR A 75 6.24 -14.08 -1.25
N TYR A 76 5.75 -12.91 -1.67
CA TYR A 76 5.00 -12.76 -2.90
C TYR A 76 5.59 -11.68 -3.80
N GLN A 77 5.36 -11.84 -5.09
CA GLN A 77 5.63 -10.87 -6.13
C GLN A 77 4.34 -10.10 -6.41
N PHE A 78 4.39 -8.79 -6.21
CA PHE A 78 3.30 -7.87 -6.50
C PHE A 78 3.56 -7.26 -7.87
N ARG A 79 2.63 -7.45 -8.82
CA ARG A 79 2.71 -6.86 -10.16
C ARG A 79 1.66 -5.77 -10.35
N SER A 80 1.99 -4.73 -11.11
CA SER A 80 1.13 -3.56 -11.36
C SER A 80 0.52 -2.99 -10.06
N ALA A 81 1.35 -2.87 -9.03
CA ALA A 81 1.03 -2.20 -7.79
C ALA A 81 1.07 -0.69 -7.94
N LYS A 82 0.38 0.01 -7.04
CA LYS A 82 0.35 1.48 -6.97
C LYS A 82 0.59 1.92 -5.54
N THR A 83 1.31 3.03 -5.39
CA THR A 83 1.40 3.73 -4.11
C THR A 83 0.32 4.78 -4.01
N ILE A 84 -0.45 4.73 -2.92
CA ILE A 84 -1.48 5.71 -2.58
C ILE A 84 -1.06 6.47 -1.33
N LEU A 85 -1.47 7.73 -1.26
CA LEU A 85 -1.28 8.57 -0.09
C LEU A 85 -2.56 8.49 0.76
N PHE A 86 -2.47 7.83 1.91
CA PHE A 86 -3.58 7.69 2.85
C PHE A 86 -3.21 8.37 4.17
N GLN A 87 -3.94 9.44 4.54
CA GLN A 87 -3.69 10.20 5.77
C GLN A 87 -2.22 10.63 5.95
N LYS A 88 -1.59 11.13 4.88
CA LYS A 88 -0.16 11.50 4.81
C LYS A 88 0.84 10.35 4.74
N ASN A 89 0.39 9.11 4.82
CA ASN A 89 1.27 7.95 4.78
C ASN A 89 1.20 7.25 3.43
N ILE A 90 2.32 6.68 2.99
CA ILE A 90 2.38 5.88 1.76
C ILE A 90 1.81 4.49 2.05
N ARG A 91 0.85 4.05 1.23
CA ARG A 91 0.35 2.67 1.25
C ARG A 91 0.45 2.06 -0.13
N LEU A 92 0.72 0.76 -0.17
CA LEU A 92 0.68 -0.02 -1.40
C LEU A 92 -0.73 -0.60 -1.60
N SER A 93 -1.21 -0.60 -2.84
CA SER A 93 -2.49 -1.20 -3.21
C SER A 93 -2.37 -1.79 -4.62
N LEU A 94 -3.08 -2.87 -4.90
CA LEU A 94 -3.18 -3.41 -6.26
C LEU A 94 -4.31 -2.72 -7.02
N GLY A 95 -4.06 -2.42 -8.29
CA GLY A 95 -5.09 -1.94 -9.21
C GLY A 95 -5.97 -3.09 -9.75
N LYS A 96 -6.91 -2.77 -10.65
CA LYS A 96 -7.71 -3.78 -11.38
C LYS A 96 -6.86 -4.76 -12.20
N GLN A 97 -5.64 -4.37 -12.56
CA GLN A 97 -4.69 -5.18 -13.32
C GLN A 97 -3.56 -5.73 -12.44
N GLY A 98 -3.61 -5.48 -11.13
CA GLY A 98 -2.59 -5.93 -10.21
C GLY A 98 -2.79 -7.39 -9.83
N THR A 99 -1.70 -8.15 -9.80
CA THR A 99 -1.71 -9.58 -9.46
C THR A 99 -0.67 -9.88 -8.38
N ILE A 100 -0.96 -10.87 -7.55
CA ILE A 100 -0.05 -11.42 -6.55
C ILE A 100 0.38 -12.79 -7.07
N GLU A 101 1.68 -13.06 -7.10
CA GLU A 101 2.23 -14.35 -7.49
C GLU A 101 3.19 -14.84 -6.40
N ASP A 102 3.26 -16.16 -6.19
CA ASP A 102 4.24 -16.74 -5.28
C ASP A 102 5.67 -16.46 -5.77
N SER A 103 6.53 -15.99 -4.88
CA SER A 103 7.95 -15.83 -5.21
C SER A 103 8.73 -17.10 -4.88
N GLU A 104 9.52 -17.60 -5.82
CA GLU A 104 10.51 -18.65 -5.53
C GLU A 104 11.63 -18.13 -4.60
N GLU A 105 11.94 -16.83 -4.71
CA GLU A 105 12.88 -16.14 -3.83
C GLU A 105 12.16 -15.73 -2.53
N LYS A 106 12.51 -16.42 -1.44
CA LYS A 106 12.01 -16.12 -0.10
C LYS A 106 12.90 -15.07 0.57
N ILE A 107 12.29 -14.03 1.09
CA ILE A 107 12.99 -12.99 1.86
C ILE A 107 12.97 -13.42 3.32
N GLU A 108 14.12 -13.81 3.89
CA GLU A 108 14.17 -14.26 5.29
C GLU A 108 14.29 -13.09 6.28
N ALA A 109 15.07 -12.07 5.92
CA ALA A 109 15.30 -10.88 6.74
C ALA A 109 14.57 -9.68 6.14
N VAL A 110 13.72 -9.05 6.95
CA VAL A 110 12.99 -7.84 6.59
C VAL A 110 13.48 -6.70 7.48
N GLU A 111 13.78 -5.55 6.88
CA GLU A 111 14.17 -4.35 7.62
C GLU A 111 12.95 -3.60 8.15
N GLU A 112 12.40 -4.05 9.28
CA GLU A 112 11.25 -3.42 9.94
C GLU A 112 11.52 -2.00 10.46
N THR A 113 12.81 -1.65 10.62
CA THR A 113 13.22 -0.33 11.13
C THR A 113 12.97 0.80 10.11
N ASN A 114 12.98 0.48 8.81
CA ASN A 114 12.76 1.46 7.74
C ASN A 114 11.32 1.41 7.25
N ASN A 115 10.40 1.99 8.03
CA ASN A 115 8.97 2.01 7.70
C ASN A 115 8.59 3.27 6.90
N ILE A 116 8.43 3.09 5.59
CA ILE A 116 8.09 4.16 4.64
C ILE A 116 6.64 4.63 4.80
N SER A 117 5.80 3.78 5.40
CA SER A 117 4.43 4.14 5.75
C SER A 117 4.33 4.90 7.08
N ALA A 118 5.39 4.97 7.87
CA ALA A 118 5.44 5.72 9.13
C ALA A 118 5.91 7.17 8.94
N GLU A 119 6.52 7.51 7.80
CA GLU A 119 6.87 8.89 7.49
C GLU A 119 5.61 9.70 7.10
N GLU A 120 5.20 10.62 7.95
CA GLU A 120 4.16 11.60 7.64
C GLU A 120 4.62 12.52 6.49
N HIS A 121 4.10 12.33 5.29
CA HIS A 121 4.25 13.29 4.21
C HIS A 121 3.23 14.43 4.35
N ASP A 122 3.71 15.60 4.77
CA ASP A 122 2.90 16.81 4.77
C ASP A 122 2.44 17.16 3.35
N ILE A 123 1.14 17.04 3.11
CA ILE A 123 0.48 17.72 2.01
C ILE A 123 0.69 19.22 2.27
N PRO A 124 1.28 20.01 1.35
CA PRO A 124 1.34 21.45 1.55
C PRO A 124 -0.09 21.94 1.75
N ARG A 125 -0.35 22.54 2.93
CA ARG A 125 -1.67 23.01 3.35
C ARG A 125 -2.19 24.03 2.35
N ARG A 126 -2.92 23.57 1.34
CA ARG A 126 -3.60 24.45 0.39
C ARG A 126 -4.90 24.89 1.05
N TRP A 127 -4.89 26.14 1.52
CA TRP A 127 -5.98 26.94 2.13
C TRP A 127 -6.17 26.86 3.66
N ASP A 128 -5.28 27.52 4.39
CA ASP A 128 -5.70 28.32 5.55
C ASP A 128 -6.49 29.54 5.02
N ARG A 129 -7.80 29.38 4.83
CA ARG A 129 -8.70 30.54 4.81
C ARG A 129 -9.15 30.75 6.26
N PRO A 130 -8.72 31.84 6.93
CA PRO A 130 -9.24 32.13 8.26
C PRO A 130 -10.75 32.32 8.16
N GLN A 131 -11.48 31.41 8.79
CA GLN A 131 -12.92 31.49 9.00
C GLN A 131 -13.17 32.54 10.10
N GLY A 132 -12.93 33.82 9.79
CA GLY A 132 -13.50 34.93 10.54
C GLY A 132 -14.95 35.09 10.06
N GLY A 133 -15.98 34.76 10.82
CA GLY A 133 -16.16 35.19 12.20
C GLY A 133 -17.21 36.30 12.16
N ASN A 134 -18.46 35.89 12.15
CA ASN A 134 -19.66 36.69 12.34
C ASN A 134 -19.45 37.78 13.41
N ARG A 135 -19.45 39.05 13.03
CA ARG A 135 -19.67 40.17 13.94
C ARG A 135 -20.82 41.03 13.41
N ARG A 136 -22.01 40.73 13.94
CA ARG A 136 -23.15 41.64 13.99
C ARG A 136 -22.76 42.85 14.83
N TYR A 137 -23.01 44.05 14.31
CA TYR A 137 -23.64 45.18 15.03
C TYR A 137 -24.40 46.01 14.01
#